data_AF-A0A377AGW7-F1
#
_entry.id   AF-A0A377AGW7-F1
#
_cell.length_a   1.000
_cell.length_b   1.000
_cell.length_c   1.000
_cell.angle_alpha   90.00
_cell.angle_beta   90.00
_cell.angle_gamma   90.00
#
_symmetry.space_group_name_H-M   'P 1'
#
loop_
_entity.id
_entity.type
_entity.pdbx_description
1 polymer ?
#
loop_
_entity_poly.entity_id
_entity_poly.type
_entity_poly.pdbx_seq_one_letter_code
_entity_poly.pdbx_strand_id
1 'polypeptide(L)'
;MNQAGRYDYSNPATLFTLSDIGVSAHRYHNRLDIFTQSLENGAAQQGIEVSLLNEKGQTLTQATSDAQGHVQLENDKNAALLLARKDGQTTLLDLKLPALDLAEFNIAGAPGYSKQFFMFGPRDLYRPGETVILNGLLRDADGKALPNQPIKLDVIKPDGQVLRSVVSQPENGLYHFTWPLDSNAATGMWHIRANTGDNQYRMWDFHVEDFMPERMALNLTGEKTPLTPKDEVKFSVVGYYLYGAPANGNTLQGQLFLRPLREAVSALPGFEFGDIAAENLSRTLDEVQLTLDDKGRGEVSTESQWKETHSPLQVIFQGSLLESGGRPVTRRAEQAIWPADALPGIRPQFASKSVYDYRTDSTVKQPIVDEGSNAAFDIVYSDAQGVKKAVSGLQVRLIRERRDYYWNWSEDEGWQSQFDQKDLIENEQTLDLKADETGKVSFPVEWGAYRLEVKAPNEAVSSVRFWAGYSWQDNSDGSGAVRPDRVTLKLDKASYRPGDTIKLHIAAPTAGKGYAMVESSEGPAVVARD
;
A
#
# COMPACT_ATOMS: atom_id res chain seq x y z
N MET A 1 10.01 -32.94 -24.09
CA MET A 1 9.46 -34.01 -24.97
C MET A 1 10.04 -35.35 -24.50
N ASN A 2 9.24 -36.43 -24.50
CA ASN A 2 9.64 -37.77 -24.05
C ASN A 2 10.06 -38.68 -25.22
N GLN A 3 10.86 -39.71 -24.90
CA GLN A 3 11.48 -40.67 -25.83
C GLN A 3 10.48 -41.73 -26.36
N ALA A 4 10.58 -42.10 -27.64
CA ALA A 4 9.66 -43.03 -28.30
C ALA A 4 9.71 -44.45 -27.72
N GLY A 5 8.55 -45.09 -27.54
CA GLY A 5 8.42 -46.51 -27.16
C GLY A 5 7.88 -46.81 -25.76
N ARG A 6 7.57 -45.80 -24.94
CA ARG A 6 6.81 -45.95 -23.68
C ARG A 6 5.44 -45.30 -23.81
N TYR A 7 4.40 -46.13 -23.69
CA TYR A 7 3.04 -45.66 -23.47
C TYR A 7 2.74 -45.83 -21.98
N ASP A 8 2.95 -44.78 -21.18
CA ASP A 8 2.33 -44.72 -19.85
C ASP A 8 0.82 -44.55 -20.09
N TYR A 9 0.08 -45.66 -20.08
CA TYR A 9 -1.37 -45.64 -20.07
C TYR A 9 -1.83 -45.20 -18.67
N SER A 10 -1.67 -43.93 -18.33
CA SER A 10 -2.56 -43.33 -17.34
C SER A 10 -3.88 -43.11 -18.05
N ASN A 11 -4.93 -43.87 -17.70
CA ASN A 11 -6.28 -43.44 -18.03
C ASN A 11 -6.56 -42.21 -17.16
N PRO A 12 -6.65 -41.00 -17.73
CA PRO A 12 -7.09 -39.87 -16.94
C PRO A 12 -8.51 -40.18 -16.44
N ALA A 13 -8.67 -40.31 -15.13
CA ALA A 13 -9.95 -40.53 -14.48
C ALA A 13 -10.27 -39.27 -13.66
N THR A 14 -11.46 -38.73 -13.88
CA THR A 14 -12.00 -37.62 -13.07
C THR A 14 -13.11 -38.16 -12.20
N LEU A 15 -13.04 -37.87 -10.91
CA LEU A 15 -14.11 -38.17 -9.97
C LEU A 15 -15.18 -37.08 -10.07
N PHE A 16 -16.43 -37.48 -10.25
CA PHE A 16 -17.59 -36.59 -10.14
C PHE A 16 -18.45 -37.05 -8.97
N THR A 17 -18.85 -36.10 -8.12
CA THR A 17 -19.79 -36.36 -7.03
C THR A 17 -21.10 -35.62 -7.30
N LEU A 18 -22.22 -36.33 -7.19
CA LEU A 18 -23.55 -35.72 -7.18
C LEU A 18 -23.99 -35.57 -5.72
N SER A 19 -24.04 -34.33 -5.24
CA SER A 19 -24.41 -34.02 -3.86
C SER A 19 -25.08 -32.65 -3.80
N ASP A 20 -26.06 -32.51 -2.92
CA ASP A 20 -26.62 -31.21 -2.52
C ASP A 20 -25.89 -30.63 -1.29
N ILE A 21 -24.86 -31.31 -0.76
CA ILE A 21 -24.14 -30.88 0.43
C ILE A 21 -23.05 -29.89 0.04
N GLY A 22 -23.33 -28.60 0.17
CA GLY A 22 -22.32 -27.54 0.16
C GLY A 22 -21.57 -27.50 1.48
N VAL A 23 -20.25 -27.30 1.42
CA VAL A 23 -19.38 -27.22 2.59
C VAL A 23 -18.52 -25.95 2.52
N SER A 24 -18.51 -25.17 3.61
CA SER A 24 -17.50 -24.13 3.86
C SER A 24 -16.66 -24.52 5.07
N ALA A 25 -15.33 -24.48 4.95
CA ALA A 25 -14.41 -24.81 6.04
C ALA A 25 -13.57 -23.58 6.40
N HIS A 26 -13.67 -23.16 7.66
CA HIS A 26 -12.97 -22.01 8.23
C HIS A 26 -11.89 -22.53 9.18
N ARG A 27 -10.63 -22.35 8.77
CA ARG A 27 -9.47 -22.84 9.52
C ARG A 27 -8.90 -21.74 10.39
N TYR A 28 -8.91 -21.97 11.69
CA TYR A 28 -8.24 -21.15 12.69
C TYR A 28 -7.04 -21.91 13.28
N HIS A 29 -6.32 -21.31 14.21
CA HIS A 29 -5.07 -21.90 14.73
C HIS A 29 -5.28 -23.31 15.31
N ASN A 30 -6.25 -23.48 16.21
CA ASN A 30 -6.50 -24.75 16.91
C ASN A 30 -7.84 -25.43 16.57
N ARG A 31 -8.66 -24.81 15.71
CA ARG A 31 -10.02 -25.28 15.42
C ARG A 31 -10.34 -25.16 13.93
N LEU A 32 -11.19 -26.06 13.46
CA LEU A 32 -11.77 -26.05 12.13
C LEU A 32 -13.29 -25.99 12.28
N ASP A 33 -13.89 -24.93 11.78
CA ASP A 33 -15.35 -24.77 11.76
C ASP A 33 -15.87 -25.08 10.36
N ILE A 34 -16.85 -25.95 10.29
CA ILE A 34 -17.41 -26.46 9.04
C ILE A 34 -18.89 -26.14 9.01
N PHE A 35 -19.34 -25.49 7.95
CA PHE A 35 -20.74 -25.18 7.71
C PHE A 35 -21.24 -25.98 6.50
N THR A 36 -22.33 -26.71 6.71
CA THR A 36 -23.00 -27.56 5.73
C THR A 36 -24.34 -26.95 5.33
N GLN A 37 -24.55 -26.75 4.03
CA GLN A 37 -25.75 -26.13 3.48
C GLN A 37 -26.18 -26.76 2.16
N SER A 38 -27.46 -26.67 1.82
CA SER A 38 -28.00 -27.12 0.53
C SER A 38 -27.44 -26.25 -0.60
N LEU A 39 -26.91 -26.86 -1.65
CA LEU A 39 -26.49 -26.14 -2.85
C LEU A 39 -27.71 -25.66 -3.66
N GLU A 40 -28.84 -26.37 -3.58
CA GLU A 40 -30.09 -26.01 -4.27
C GLU A 40 -30.73 -24.75 -3.69
N ASN A 41 -30.75 -24.60 -2.36
CA ASN A 41 -31.54 -23.55 -1.70
C ASN A 41 -30.83 -22.79 -0.56
N GLY A 42 -29.58 -23.10 -0.26
CA GLY A 42 -28.77 -22.42 0.77
C GLY A 42 -29.17 -22.74 2.23
N ALA A 43 -30.16 -23.60 2.47
CA ALA A 43 -30.57 -23.93 3.84
C ALA A 43 -29.51 -24.78 4.57
N ALA A 44 -29.33 -24.51 5.87
CA ALA A 44 -28.46 -25.32 6.71
C ALA A 44 -28.88 -26.80 6.70
N GLN A 45 -27.92 -27.70 6.58
CA GLN A 45 -28.18 -29.15 6.59
C GLN A 45 -27.72 -29.78 7.90
N GLN A 46 -28.68 -30.33 8.65
CA GLN A 46 -28.42 -31.10 9.87
C GLN A 46 -28.12 -32.57 9.56
N GLY A 47 -27.34 -33.22 10.42
CA GLY A 47 -27.12 -34.66 10.36
C GLY A 47 -26.12 -35.08 9.29
N ILE A 48 -25.29 -34.16 8.80
CA ILE A 48 -24.23 -34.44 7.83
C ILE A 48 -23.03 -34.99 8.59
N GLU A 49 -22.60 -36.20 8.24
CA GLU A 49 -21.39 -36.79 8.80
C GLU A 49 -20.17 -36.15 8.12
N VAL A 50 -19.37 -35.41 8.89
CA VAL A 50 -18.15 -34.74 8.42
C VAL A 50 -16.95 -35.46 9.01
N SER A 51 -16.04 -35.92 8.15
CA SER A 51 -14.82 -36.66 8.52
C SER A 51 -13.58 -35.95 7.98
N LEU A 52 -12.53 -35.81 8.80
CA LEU A 52 -11.22 -35.38 8.34
C LEU A 52 -10.34 -36.60 8.08
N LEU A 53 -9.75 -36.66 6.90
CA LEU A 53 -8.87 -37.73 6.45
C LEU A 53 -7.45 -37.20 6.25
N ASN A 54 -6.45 -38.01 6.56
CA ASN A 54 -5.06 -37.73 6.20
C ASN A 54 -4.76 -38.11 4.74
N GLU A 55 -3.53 -37.87 4.28
CA GLU A 55 -3.08 -38.19 2.91
C GLU A 55 -3.20 -39.67 2.52
N LYS A 56 -3.25 -40.57 3.51
CA LYS A 56 -3.42 -42.02 3.31
C LYS A 56 -4.88 -42.44 3.31
N GLY A 57 -5.82 -41.50 3.41
CA GLY A 57 -7.26 -41.75 3.50
C GLY A 57 -7.73 -42.29 4.85
N GLN A 58 -6.90 -42.21 5.90
CA GLN A 58 -7.29 -42.64 7.24
C GLN A 58 -8.05 -41.53 7.94
N THR A 59 -9.15 -41.88 8.61
CA THR A 59 -9.93 -40.94 9.42
C THR A 59 -9.16 -40.50 10.65
N LEU A 60 -8.97 -39.19 10.77
CA LEU A 60 -8.37 -38.52 11.92
C LEU A 60 -9.44 -38.22 12.97
N THR A 61 -10.53 -37.61 12.54
CA THR A 61 -11.67 -37.26 13.40
C THR A 61 -12.96 -37.17 12.58
N GLN A 62 -14.10 -37.25 13.27
CA GLN A 62 -15.43 -37.25 12.67
C GLN A 62 -16.46 -36.65 13.63
N ALA A 63 -17.42 -35.89 13.09
CA ALA A 63 -18.56 -35.36 13.83
C ALA A 63 -19.77 -35.20 12.91
N THR A 64 -20.93 -34.87 13.49
CA THR A 64 -22.19 -34.71 12.76
C THR A 64 -22.70 -33.27 12.89
N SER A 65 -23.18 -32.69 11.79
CA SER A 65 -23.69 -31.31 11.78
C SER A 65 -24.95 -31.14 12.63
N ASP A 66 -24.99 -30.03 13.37
CA ASP A 66 -26.12 -29.64 14.20
C ASP A 66 -27.29 -29.04 13.38
N ALA A 67 -28.32 -28.55 14.07
CA ALA A 67 -29.50 -27.95 13.43
C ALA A 67 -29.19 -26.69 12.59
N GLN A 68 -28.04 -26.05 12.84
CA GLN A 68 -27.52 -24.89 12.12
C GLN A 68 -26.55 -25.31 11.01
N GLY A 69 -26.39 -26.61 10.78
CA GLY A 69 -25.47 -27.16 9.81
C GLY A 69 -24.02 -26.89 10.20
N HIS A 70 -23.71 -26.76 11.48
CA HIS A 70 -22.35 -26.47 11.96
C HIS A 70 -21.71 -27.73 12.55
N VAL A 71 -20.42 -27.88 12.28
CA VAL A 71 -19.53 -28.87 12.87
C VAL A 71 -18.26 -28.15 13.30
N GLN A 72 -17.84 -28.38 14.55
CA GLN A 72 -16.55 -27.93 15.05
C GLN A 72 -15.64 -29.14 15.26
N LEU A 73 -14.44 -29.10 14.69
CA LEU A 73 -13.39 -30.11 14.85
C LEU A 73 -12.08 -29.45 15.29
N GLU A 74 -11.15 -30.24 15.82
CA GLU A 74 -9.78 -29.77 16.05
C GLU A 74 -9.05 -29.60 14.71
N ASN A 75 -8.21 -28.57 14.60
CA ASN A 75 -7.39 -28.36 13.41
C ASN A 75 -6.14 -29.27 13.44
N ASP A 76 -6.25 -30.47 12.85
CA ASP A 76 -5.12 -31.41 12.73
C ASP A 76 -4.23 -31.05 11.54
N LYS A 77 -2.93 -30.89 11.77
CA LYS A 77 -1.92 -30.56 10.74
C LYS A 77 -1.78 -31.64 9.65
N ASN A 78 -2.19 -32.88 9.95
CA ASN A 78 -2.16 -33.99 9.00
C ASN A 78 -3.46 -34.11 8.19
N ALA A 79 -4.48 -33.29 8.47
CA ALA A 79 -5.72 -33.29 7.72
C ALA A 79 -5.47 -32.82 6.27
N ALA A 80 -5.82 -33.68 5.31
CA ALA A 80 -5.64 -33.44 3.88
C ALA A 80 -6.97 -33.33 3.13
N LEU A 81 -8.01 -34.01 3.60
CA LEU A 81 -9.30 -34.08 2.92
C LEU A 81 -10.43 -34.05 3.94
N LEU A 82 -11.44 -33.23 3.68
CA LEU A 82 -12.72 -33.27 4.38
C LEU A 82 -13.73 -34.04 3.52
N LEU A 83 -14.43 -34.98 4.15
CA LEU A 83 -15.48 -35.79 3.54
C LEU A 83 -16.80 -35.55 4.28
N ALA A 84 -17.82 -35.05 3.57
CA ALA A 84 -19.17 -34.85 4.08
C ALA A 84 -20.15 -35.82 3.42
N ARG A 85 -20.91 -36.58 4.22
CA ARG A 85 -21.81 -37.63 3.72
C ARG A 85 -23.17 -37.63 4.39
N LYS A 86 -24.20 -37.89 3.60
CA LYS A 86 -25.56 -38.19 4.07
C LYS A 86 -26.38 -38.83 2.95
N ASP A 87 -27.14 -39.88 3.27
CA ASP A 87 -28.12 -40.51 2.36
C ASP A 87 -27.60 -40.82 0.94
N GLY A 88 -26.36 -41.30 0.84
CA GLY A 88 -25.70 -41.63 -0.43
C GLY A 88 -25.06 -40.43 -1.16
N GLN A 89 -25.30 -39.20 -0.71
CA GLN A 89 -24.61 -38.01 -1.18
C GLN A 89 -23.22 -37.89 -0.54
N THR A 90 -22.24 -37.44 -1.33
CA THR A 90 -20.85 -37.27 -0.88
C THR A 90 -20.28 -35.96 -1.42
N THR A 91 -19.72 -35.15 -0.53
CA THR A 91 -18.94 -33.95 -0.87
C THR A 91 -17.52 -34.09 -0.33
N LEU A 92 -16.56 -33.68 -1.15
CA LEU A 92 -15.13 -33.74 -0.87
C LEU A 92 -14.57 -32.32 -0.90
N LEU A 93 -13.77 -31.95 0.09
CA LEU A 93 -13.04 -30.68 0.12
C LEU A 93 -11.56 -30.97 0.41
N ASP A 94 -10.70 -30.70 -0.58
CA ASP A 94 -9.25 -30.79 -0.42
C ASP A 94 -8.75 -29.64 0.45
N LEU A 95 -8.20 -29.97 1.61
CA LEU A 95 -7.75 -29.04 2.63
C LEU A 95 -6.34 -28.49 2.38
N LYS A 96 -5.67 -28.95 1.33
CA LYS A 96 -4.35 -28.50 0.89
C LYS A 96 -4.39 -27.50 -0.26
N LEU A 97 -5.53 -27.40 -0.95
CA LEU A 97 -5.72 -26.34 -1.91
C LEU A 97 -5.67 -24.98 -1.21
N PRO A 98 -5.23 -23.92 -1.91
CA PRO A 98 -5.31 -22.57 -1.38
C PRO A 98 -6.71 -22.26 -0.88
N ALA A 99 -6.80 -21.60 0.28
CA ALA A 99 -8.06 -21.11 0.82
C ALA A 99 -8.68 -20.07 -0.14
N LEU A 100 -9.94 -19.70 0.14
CA LEU A 100 -10.58 -18.59 -0.56
C LEU A 100 -9.68 -17.35 -0.48
N ASP A 101 -9.40 -16.76 -1.63
CA ASP A 101 -8.58 -15.56 -1.71
C ASP A 101 -9.35 -14.36 -1.14
N LEU A 102 -8.83 -13.80 -0.06
CA LEU A 102 -9.37 -12.62 0.62
C LEU A 102 -8.52 -11.38 0.37
N ALA A 103 -7.53 -11.43 -0.52
CA ALA A 103 -6.61 -10.31 -0.79
C ALA A 103 -7.33 -9.04 -1.26
N GLU A 104 -8.54 -9.18 -1.83
CA GLU A 104 -9.38 -8.06 -2.25
C GLU A 104 -10.06 -7.32 -1.08
N PHE A 105 -10.10 -7.92 0.10
CA PHE A 105 -10.62 -7.26 1.30
C PHE A 105 -9.47 -6.58 2.05
N ASN A 106 -9.75 -5.42 2.66
CA ASN A 106 -8.80 -4.78 3.58
C ASN A 106 -8.73 -5.56 4.90
N ILE A 107 -8.11 -6.73 4.84
CA ILE A 107 -7.79 -7.60 5.98
C ILE A 107 -6.37 -7.33 6.52
N ALA A 108 -5.74 -6.25 6.04
CA ALA A 108 -4.41 -5.86 6.49
C ALA A 108 -4.43 -5.42 7.96
N GLY A 109 -3.35 -5.73 8.69
CA GLY A 109 -3.22 -5.42 10.10
C GLY A 109 -2.20 -6.34 10.77
N ALA A 110 -1.88 -6.05 12.03
CA ALA A 110 -1.09 -6.97 12.83
C ALA A 110 -1.88 -8.29 13.00
N PRO A 111 -1.21 -9.46 12.94
CA PRO A 111 -1.85 -10.73 13.22
C PRO A 111 -2.59 -10.69 14.58
N GLY A 112 -3.83 -11.16 14.58
CA GLY A 112 -4.61 -11.34 15.80
C GLY A 112 -4.12 -12.57 16.57
N TYR A 113 -3.90 -12.41 17.87
CA TYR A 113 -3.54 -13.49 18.79
C TYR A 113 -4.51 -13.52 19.97
N SER A 114 -4.86 -14.71 20.46
CA SER A 114 -5.59 -14.85 21.75
C SER A 114 -4.82 -14.26 22.92
N LYS A 115 -3.49 -14.39 22.89
CA LYS A 115 -2.56 -13.76 23.83
C LYS A 115 -1.76 -12.69 23.11
N GLN A 116 -2.01 -11.44 23.44
CA GLN A 116 -1.28 -10.29 22.92
C GLN A 116 -0.06 -10.03 23.80
N PHE A 117 1.14 -10.06 23.22
CA PHE A 117 2.38 -9.71 23.93
C PHE A 117 2.96 -8.43 23.33
N PHE A 118 2.62 -7.30 23.94
CA PHE A 118 3.05 -5.98 23.47
C PHE A 118 4.47 -5.70 23.94
N MET A 119 5.41 -5.65 23.00
CA MET A 119 6.83 -5.45 23.24
C MET A 119 7.26 -4.03 22.87
N PHE A 120 8.02 -3.37 23.75
CA PHE A 120 8.51 -2.02 23.53
C PHE A 120 9.83 -1.74 24.24
N GLY A 121 10.69 -0.94 23.61
CA GLY A 121 11.95 -0.46 24.16
C GLY A 121 12.04 1.07 24.11
N PRO A 122 13.06 1.68 24.74
CA PRO A 122 13.27 3.13 24.70
C PRO A 122 13.72 3.64 23.32
N ARG A 123 14.29 2.75 22.50
CA ARG A 123 14.76 2.96 21.13
C ARG A 123 14.91 1.61 20.43
N ASP A 124 15.02 1.66 19.12
CA ASP A 124 15.21 0.53 18.20
C ASP A 124 16.58 0.55 17.51
N LEU A 125 17.49 1.47 17.86
CA LEU A 125 18.86 1.55 17.32
C LEU A 125 19.90 1.52 18.44
N TYR A 126 20.85 0.59 18.34
CA TYR A 126 21.92 0.35 19.30
C TYR A 126 23.28 0.25 18.62
N ARG A 127 24.35 0.48 19.38
CA ARG A 127 25.73 0.20 18.96
C ARG A 127 26.22 -1.14 19.53
N PRO A 128 27.22 -1.77 18.89
CA PRO A 128 27.99 -2.83 19.55
C PRO A 128 28.51 -2.36 20.92
N GLY A 129 28.39 -3.22 21.95
CA GLY A 129 28.74 -2.88 23.33
C GLY A 129 27.63 -2.22 24.17
N GLU A 130 26.52 -1.78 23.57
CA GLU A 130 25.37 -1.25 24.31
C GLU A 130 24.47 -2.38 24.87
N THR A 131 23.60 -2.03 25.82
CA THR A 131 22.58 -2.96 26.33
C THR A 131 21.21 -2.62 25.73
N VAL A 132 20.61 -3.62 25.07
CA VAL A 132 19.24 -3.56 24.57
C VAL A 132 18.29 -3.75 25.74
N ILE A 133 17.26 -2.90 25.82
CA ILE A 133 16.23 -2.97 26.87
C ILE A 133 14.88 -3.21 26.20
N LEU A 134 14.25 -4.32 26.55
CA LEU A 134 12.92 -4.70 26.11
C LEU A 134 11.98 -4.83 27.30
N ASN A 135 10.80 -4.22 27.18
CA ASN A 135 9.69 -4.43 28.10
C ASN A 135 8.54 -5.12 27.36
N GLY A 136 7.72 -5.86 28.10
CA GLY A 136 6.61 -6.62 27.56
C GLY A 136 5.37 -6.56 28.44
N LEU A 137 4.18 -6.49 27.83
CA LEU A 137 2.90 -6.61 28.51
C LEU A 137 2.09 -7.73 27.88
N LEU A 138 1.66 -8.69 28.70
CA LEU A 138 0.79 -9.80 28.28
C LEU A 138 -0.68 -9.46 28.55
N ARG A 139 -1.50 -9.51 27.51
CA ARG A 139 -2.96 -9.28 27.55
C ARG A 139 -3.71 -10.34 26.77
N ASP A 140 -4.99 -10.51 27.05
CA ASP A 140 -5.88 -11.27 26.16
C ASP A 140 -6.23 -10.45 24.89
N ALA A 141 -7.02 -11.05 23.99
CA ALA A 141 -7.47 -10.40 22.76
C ALA A 141 -8.29 -9.12 23.00
N ASP A 142 -8.90 -8.96 24.19
CA ASP A 142 -9.67 -7.77 24.59
C ASP A 142 -8.82 -6.72 25.34
N GLY A 143 -7.52 -6.96 25.48
CA GLY A 143 -6.61 -6.06 26.19
C GLY A 143 -6.67 -6.15 27.72
N LYS A 144 -7.33 -7.17 28.29
CA LYS A 144 -7.38 -7.41 29.74
C LYS A 144 -6.15 -8.17 30.22
N ALA A 145 -5.83 -8.01 31.50
CA ALA A 145 -4.71 -8.70 32.12
C ALA A 145 -4.95 -10.21 32.15
N LEU A 146 -3.92 -10.98 31.78
CA LEU A 146 -3.90 -12.43 31.94
C LEU A 146 -3.16 -12.83 33.23
N PRO A 147 -3.39 -14.03 33.77
CA PRO A 147 -2.58 -14.58 34.84
C PRO A 147 -1.09 -14.57 34.47
N ASN A 148 -0.24 -14.27 35.45
CA ASN A 148 1.21 -14.27 35.26
C ASN A 148 1.68 -15.64 34.76
N GLN A 149 2.44 -15.65 33.66
CA GLN A 149 3.01 -16.86 33.08
C GLN A 149 4.43 -16.60 32.53
N PRO A 150 5.34 -17.58 32.54
CA PRO A 150 6.63 -17.45 31.85
C PRO A 150 6.43 -17.22 30.34
N ILE A 151 7.29 -16.39 29.75
CA ILE A 151 7.38 -16.19 28.30
C ILE A 151 8.77 -16.55 27.83
N LYS A 152 8.86 -17.36 26.76
CA LYS A 152 10.13 -17.67 26.13
C LYS A 152 10.49 -16.56 25.14
N LEU A 153 11.69 -15.99 25.28
CA LEU A 153 12.27 -14.99 24.39
C LEU A 153 13.52 -15.58 23.72
N ASP A 154 13.58 -15.53 22.39
CA ASP A 154 14.76 -15.87 21.60
C ASP A 154 15.40 -14.58 21.07
N VAL A 155 16.71 -14.42 21.25
CA VAL A 155 17.51 -13.36 20.59
C VAL A 155 18.02 -13.91 19.26
N ILE A 156 17.67 -13.24 18.16
CA ILE A 156 17.96 -13.66 16.79
C ILE A 156 18.88 -12.64 16.14
N LYS A 157 19.98 -13.14 15.58
CA LYS A 157 20.97 -12.36 14.84
C LYS A 157 20.47 -11.93 13.45
N PRO A 158 21.15 -10.99 12.79
CA PRO A 158 20.87 -10.61 11.40
C PRO A 158 20.97 -11.76 10.38
N ASP A 159 21.75 -12.80 10.70
CA ASP A 159 21.86 -14.02 9.89
C ASP A 159 20.71 -15.02 10.12
N GLY A 160 19.72 -14.66 10.95
CA GLY A 160 18.57 -15.50 11.31
C GLY A 160 18.85 -16.57 12.37
N GLN A 161 20.09 -16.71 12.85
CA GLN A 161 20.40 -17.71 13.87
C GLN A 161 19.92 -17.25 15.26
N VAL A 162 19.33 -18.18 16.01
CA VAL A 162 19.00 -17.98 17.42
C VAL A 162 20.30 -18.02 18.22
N LEU A 163 20.67 -16.88 18.79
CA LEU A 163 21.86 -16.74 19.63
C LEU A 163 21.61 -17.28 21.04
N ARG A 164 20.43 -16.98 21.60
CA ARG A 164 20.06 -17.43 22.94
C ARG A 164 18.56 -17.48 23.15
N SER A 165 18.10 -18.45 23.94
CA SER A 165 16.75 -18.51 24.48
C SER A 165 16.75 -18.20 25.98
N VAL A 166 15.81 -17.38 26.43
CA VAL A 166 15.62 -16.99 27.83
C VAL A 166 14.14 -17.14 28.20
N VAL A 167 13.86 -17.50 29.45
CA VAL A 167 12.49 -17.48 29.98
C VAL A 167 12.36 -16.26 30.89
N SER A 168 11.49 -15.32 30.51
CA SER A 168 11.18 -14.12 31.28
C SER A 168 9.94 -14.35 32.14
N GLN A 169 10.00 -13.91 33.40
CA GLN A 169 8.89 -13.91 34.35
C GLN A 169 8.41 -12.47 34.54
N PRO A 170 7.10 -12.23 34.69
CA PRO A 170 6.59 -10.89 34.93
C PRO A 170 6.80 -10.45 36.38
N GLU A 171 7.12 -9.18 36.57
CA GLU A 171 7.06 -8.48 37.85
C GLU A 171 5.90 -7.47 37.79
N ASN A 172 4.90 -7.63 38.66
CA ASN A 172 3.68 -6.80 38.64
C ASN A 172 2.98 -6.72 37.26
N GLY A 173 3.05 -7.80 36.47
CA GLY A 173 2.44 -7.88 35.13
C GLY A 173 3.27 -7.25 34.01
N LEU A 174 4.50 -6.78 34.30
CA LEU A 174 5.47 -6.27 33.34
C LEU A 174 6.60 -7.28 33.16
N TYR A 175 6.91 -7.62 31.91
CA TYR A 175 8.09 -8.42 31.57
C TYR A 175 9.23 -7.47 31.27
N HIS A 176 10.39 -7.73 31.85
CA HIS A 176 11.61 -6.96 31.60
C HIS A 176 12.71 -7.90 31.08
N PHE A 177 13.41 -7.45 30.06
CA PHE A 177 14.51 -8.19 29.43
C PHE A 177 15.61 -7.23 29.01
N THR A 178 16.84 -7.55 29.40
CA THR A 178 18.04 -6.81 29.01
C THR A 178 19.00 -7.73 28.28
N TRP A 179 19.52 -7.26 27.15
CA TRP A 179 20.50 -7.99 26.36
C TRP A 179 21.76 -7.14 26.13
N PRO A 180 22.89 -7.46 26.79
CA PRO A 180 24.15 -6.80 26.48
C PRO A 180 24.65 -7.27 25.11
N LEU A 181 24.89 -6.32 24.20
CA LEU A 181 25.54 -6.60 22.92
C LEU A 181 27.05 -6.67 23.14
N ASP A 182 27.70 -7.67 22.55
CA ASP A 182 29.16 -7.72 22.53
C ASP A 182 29.74 -6.51 21.77
N SER A 183 30.95 -6.11 22.12
CA SER A 183 31.64 -4.99 21.43
C SER A 183 31.91 -5.28 19.95
N ASN A 184 31.85 -6.55 19.53
CA ASN A 184 31.97 -7.01 18.15
C ASN A 184 30.64 -7.58 17.61
N ALA A 185 29.49 -7.23 18.21
CA ALA A 185 28.19 -7.66 17.72
C ALA A 185 28.01 -7.28 16.24
N ALA A 186 27.44 -8.21 15.46
CA ALA A 186 27.18 -7.99 14.04
C ALA A 186 26.22 -6.81 13.83
N THR A 187 26.53 -5.96 12.86
CA THR A 187 25.63 -4.88 12.45
C THR A 187 24.46 -5.41 11.62
N GLY A 188 23.35 -4.67 11.58
CA GLY A 188 22.14 -5.01 10.84
C GLY A 188 20.91 -5.20 11.73
N MET A 189 19.87 -5.81 11.16
CA MET A 189 18.58 -6.04 11.83
C MET A 189 18.66 -7.25 12.77
N TRP A 190 18.39 -7.05 14.04
CA TRP A 190 18.23 -8.09 15.05
C TRP A 190 16.76 -8.23 15.44
N HIS A 191 16.41 -9.39 15.99
CA HIS A 191 15.05 -9.65 16.45
C HIS A 191 15.02 -10.26 17.85
N ILE A 192 14.02 -9.87 18.64
CA ILE A 192 13.60 -10.61 19.83
C ILE A 192 12.27 -11.30 19.50
N ARG A 193 12.29 -12.64 19.53
CA ARG A 193 11.12 -13.47 19.22
C ARG A 193 10.51 -14.03 20.49
N ALA A 194 9.27 -13.67 20.78
CA ALA A 194 8.53 -14.12 21.95
C ALA A 194 7.54 -15.24 21.63
N ASN A 195 7.42 -16.21 22.54
CA ASN A 195 6.42 -17.28 22.52
C ASN A 195 5.72 -17.38 23.89
N THR A 196 4.39 -17.26 23.87
CA THR A 196 3.50 -17.21 25.03
C THR A 196 2.96 -18.59 25.46
N GLY A 197 3.53 -19.67 24.92
CA GLY A 197 3.13 -21.06 25.14
C GLY A 197 2.10 -21.59 24.14
N ASP A 198 1.76 -20.81 23.12
CA ASP A 198 0.78 -21.16 22.06
C ASP A 198 1.44 -21.57 20.73
N ASN A 199 2.78 -21.65 20.73
CA ASN A 199 3.58 -21.95 19.55
C ASN A 199 3.39 -20.97 18.38
N GLN A 200 2.94 -19.76 18.69
CA GLN A 200 2.91 -18.62 17.79
C GLN A 200 3.98 -17.62 18.23
N TYR A 201 4.65 -16.99 17.27
CA TYR A 201 5.77 -16.08 17.54
C TYR A 201 5.37 -14.62 17.35
N ARG A 202 5.78 -13.77 18.28
CA ARG A 202 5.70 -12.31 18.17
C ARG A 202 7.11 -11.77 18.03
N MET A 203 7.32 -10.80 17.14
CA MET A 203 8.64 -10.27 16.83
C MET A 203 8.74 -8.82 17.32
N TRP A 204 9.90 -8.47 17.87
CA TRP A 204 10.31 -7.09 18.11
C TRP A 204 11.67 -6.87 17.47
N ASP A 205 11.76 -5.86 16.62
CA ASP A 205 12.91 -5.63 15.76
C ASP A 205 13.74 -4.45 16.28
N PHE A 206 15.06 -4.55 16.16
CA PHE A 206 15.99 -3.46 16.46
C PHE A 206 17.25 -3.56 15.59
N HIS A 207 17.84 -2.42 15.29
CA HIS A 207 19.09 -2.30 14.55
C HIS A 207 20.30 -2.22 15.48
N VAL A 208 21.38 -2.89 15.07
CA VAL A 208 22.71 -2.68 15.63
C VAL A 208 23.56 -2.04 14.55
N GLU A 209 24.04 -0.82 14.76
CA GLU A 209 24.84 -0.09 13.77
C GLU A 209 26.00 0.67 14.43
N ASP A 210 27.09 0.85 13.70
CA ASP A 210 28.16 1.77 14.07
C ASP A 210 27.81 3.20 13.65
N PHE A 211 26.85 3.80 14.37
CA PHE A 211 26.42 5.17 14.13
C PHE A 211 27.30 6.15 14.91
N MET A 212 28.06 7.00 14.20
CA MET A 212 28.74 8.15 14.80
C MET A 212 27.85 9.39 14.62
N PRO A 213 27.76 10.29 15.63
CA PRO A 213 27.05 11.55 15.48
C PRO A 213 27.59 12.35 14.28
N GLU A 214 26.72 13.10 13.60
CA GLU A 214 27.17 14.10 12.60
C GLU A 214 28.21 15.03 13.25
N ARG A 215 29.25 15.42 12.50
CA ARG A 215 30.30 16.35 12.96
C ARG A 215 30.29 17.68 12.24
N MET A 216 29.53 17.77 11.15
CA MET A 216 29.35 18.97 10.35
C MET A 216 27.85 19.23 10.17
N ALA A 217 27.53 20.50 9.96
CA ALA A 217 26.25 20.93 9.45
C ALA A 217 26.43 21.50 8.04
N LEU A 218 25.44 21.23 7.21
CA LEU A 218 25.31 21.77 5.86
C LEU A 218 23.97 22.52 5.80
N ASN A 219 23.99 23.73 5.26
CA ASN A 219 22.80 24.49 4.94
C ASN A 219 22.81 24.82 3.45
N LEU A 220 21.70 24.48 2.79
CA LEU A 220 21.48 24.70 1.37
C LEU A 220 20.22 25.57 1.23
N THR A 221 20.32 26.68 0.52
CA THR A 221 19.18 27.61 0.36
C THR A 221 19.03 28.07 -1.08
N GLY A 222 17.83 27.94 -1.63
CA GLY A 222 17.39 28.65 -2.84
C GLY A 222 16.62 29.93 -2.48
N GLU A 223 15.99 30.54 -3.48
CA GLU A 223 15.10 31.69 -3.34
C GLU A 223 13.73 31.28 -2.78
N LYS A 224 13.13 32.18 -1.99
CA LYS A 224 11.79 31.95 -1.43
C LYS A 224 10.68 32.14 -2.47
N THR A 225 10.91 33.04 -3.43
CA THR A 225 9.98 33.30 -4.52
C THR A 225 10.29 32.37 -5.69
N PRO A 226 9.27 31.89 -6.42
CA PRO A 226 9.51 31.16 -7.66
C PRO A 226 10.30 32.00 -8.65
N LEU A 227 11.19 31.34 -9.40
CA LEU A 227 11.91 31.95 -10.52
C LEU A 227 11.10 31.79 -11.81
N THR A 228 11.38 32.64 -12.80
CA THR A 228 10.83 32.49 -14.15
C THR A 228 11.61 31.40 -14.91
N PRO A 229 11.07 30.84 -16.00
CA PRO A 229 11.78 29.80 -16.76
C PRO A 229 13.06 30.29 -17.43
N LYS A 230 13.31 31.61 -17.46
CA LYS A 230 14.50 32.21 -18.09
C LYS A 230 15.65 32.41 -17.11
N ASP A 231 15.36 32.39 -15.81
CA ASP A 231 16.34 32.70 -14.78
C ASP A 231 17.30 31.53 -14.56
N GLU A 232 18.54 31.86 -14.17
CA GLU A 232 19.51 30.91 -13.64
C GLU A 232 19.08 30.49 -12.23
N VAL A 233 19.13 29.19 -11.93
CA VAL A 233 18.85 28.69 -10.58
C VAL A 233 20.14 28.66 -9.79
N LYS A 234 20.12 29.23 -8.59
CA LYS A 234 21.26 29.28 -7.67
C LYS A 234 20.89 28.75 -6.30
N PHE A 235 21.79 27.95 -5.73
CA PHE A 235 21.72 27.47 -4.36
C PHE A 235 22.96 27.97 -3.60
N SER A 236 22.72 28.71 -2.52
CA SER A 236 23.78 29.04 -1.58
C SER A 236 24.11 27.84 -0.71
N VAL A 237 25.41 27.59 -0.52
CA VAL A 237 25.94 26.51 0.30
C VAL A 237 26.68 27.11 1.49
N VAL A 238 26.34 26.68 2.70
CA VAL A 238 27.06 27.05 3.92
C VAL A 238 27.34 25.79 4.74
N GLY A 239 28.62 25.50 4.96
CA GLY A 239 29.11 24.38 5.74
C GLY A 239 29.91 24.82 6.97
N TYR A 240 29.67 24.19 8.11
CA TYR A 240 30.43 24.41 9.34
C TYR A 240 30.53 23.12 10.14
N TYR A 241 31.62 22.96 10.89
CA TYR A 241 31.70 21.92 11.90
C TYR A 241 30.77 22.24 13.07
N LEU A 242 30.22 21.22 13.74
CA LEU A 242 29.30 21.44 14.87
C LEU A 242 29.94 22.12 16.08
N TYR A 243 31.27 22.16 16.15
CA TYR A 243 32.03 22.95 17.13
C TYR A 243 32.25 24.42 16.70
N GLY A 244 31.71 24.83 15.56
CA GLY A 244 31.60 26.23 15.11
C GLY A 244 32.61 26.68 14.05
N ALA A 245 33.63 25.90 13.71
CA ALA A 245 34.58 26.29 12.66
C ALA A 245 33.94 26.19 11.26
N PRO A 246 34.30 27.07 10.31
CA PRO A 246 33.87 26.94 8.91
C PRO A 246 34.43 25.64 8.30
N ALA A 247 33.67 25.02 7.40
CA ALA A 247 34.10 23.85 6.65
C ALA A 247 35.05 24.24 5.49
N ASN A 248 36.12 24.97 5.81
CA ASN A 248 37.11 25.45 4.85
C ASN A 248 37.80 24.29 4.13
N GLY A 249 37.82 24.31 2.80
CA GLY A 249 38.51 23.32 1.99
C GLY A 249 37.81 21.97 1.93
N ASN A 250 36.67 21.82 2.61
CA ASN A 250 35.84 20.62 2.50
C ASN A 250 35.17 20.58 1.11
N THR A 251 35.12 19.38 0.53
CA THR A 251 34.48 19.15 -0.77
C THR A 251 33.00 18.87 -0.58
N LEU A 252 32.17 19.58 -1.33
CA LEU A 252 30.75 19.27 -1.54
C LEU A 252 30.61 18.53 -2.86
N GLN A 253 29.88 17.42 -2.84
CA GLN A 253 29.44 16.68 -4.02
C GLN A 253 27.92 16.64 -4.05
N GLY A 254 27.30 16.60 -5.22
CA GLY A 254 25.85 16.51 -5.30
C GLY A 254 25.30 16.32 -6.70
N GLN A 255 23.98 16.23 -6.76
CA GLN A 255 23.22 16.07 -7.99
C GLN A 255 22.06 17.05 -8.01
N LEU A 256 21.80 17.61 -9.19
CA LEU A 256 20.59 18.39 -9.46
C LEU A 256 19.52 17.52 -10.13
N PHE A 257 18.26 17.75 -9.78
CA PHE A 257 17.11 17.09 -10.38
C PHE A 257 16.07 18.12 -10.79
N LEU A 258 15.42 17.89 -11.94
CA LEU A 258 14.22 18.62 -12.33
C LEU A 258 13.00 17.73 -12.11
N ARG A 259 11.96 18.24 -11.45
CA ARG A 259 10.70 17.52 -11.24
C ARG A 259 9.50 18.44 -11.49
N PRO A 260 8.34 17.90 -11.89
CA PRO A 260 7.07 18.64 -11.88
C PRO A 260 6.72 19.10 -10.46
N LEU A 261 6.23 20.34 -10.33
CA LEU A 261 5.75 20.89 -9.06
C LEU A 261 4.21 20.88 -9.04
N ARG A 262 3.65 19.69 -8.84
CA ARG A 262 2.20 19.45 -8.92
C ARG A 262 1.40 20.15 -7.82
N GLU A 263 1.98 20.23 -6.61
CA GLU A 263 1.41 20.94 -5.47
C GLU A 263 2.10 22.31 -5.30
N ALA A 264 2.04 23.14 -6.34
CA ALA A 264 2.79 24.40 -6.42
C ALA A 264 2.37 25.46 -5.40
N VAL A 265 1.15 25.36 -4.84
CA VAL A 265 0.56 26.36 -3.96
C VAL A 265 0.09 25.71 -2.66
N SER A 266 0.91 25.80 -1.62
CA SER A 266 0.64 25.19 -0.31
C SER A 266 -0.65 25.68 0.36
N ALA A 267 -1.10 26.90 0.06
CA ALA A 267 -2.35 27.46 0.57
C ALA A 267 -3.62 26.84 -0.06
N LEU A 268 -3.47 26.03 -1.12
CA LEU A 268 -4.56 25.43 -1.88
C LEU A 268 -4.47 23.89 -1.88
N PRO A 269 -4.68 23.22 -0.73
CA PRO A 269 -4.54 21.78 -0.64
C PRO A 269 -5.51 21.03 -1.56
N GLY A 270 -5.00 19.98 -2.19
CA GLY A 270 -5.72 19.13 -3.14
C GLY A 270 -5.86 19.73 -4.54
N PHE A 271 -5.41 20.96 -4.79
CA PHE A 271 -5.29 21.47 -6.15
C PHE A 271 -3.98 21.02 -6.79
N GLU A 272 -4.08 20.50 -8.00
CA GLU A 272 -2.94 20.12 -8.82
C GLU A 272 -2.67 21.16 -9.91
N PHE A 273 -1.39 21.42 -10.15
CA PHE A 273 -0.87 22.38 -11.10
C PHE A 273 0.07 21.70 -12.11
N GLY A 274 0.18 22.26 -13.31
CA GLY A 274 1.00 21.73 -14.39
C GLY A 274 0.32 20.66 -15.21
N ASP A 275 0.90 20.35 -16.36
CA ASP A 275 0.40 19.34 -17.27
C ASP A 275 0.97 17.96 -16.90
N ILE A 276 0.08 17.00 -16.62
CA ILE A 276 0.43 15.61 -16.32
C ILE A 276 0.82 14.81 -17.57
N ALA A 277 0.51 15.33 -18.76
CA ALA A 277 0.89 14.72 -20.03
C ALA A 277 2.24 15.25 -20.57
N ALA A 278 2.79 16.29 -19.96
CA ALA A 278 4.06 16.85 -20.40
C ALA A 278 5.21 15.87 -20.13
N GLU A 279 5.90 15.49 -21.21
CA GLU A 279 7.04 14.58 -21.16
C GLU A 279 8.33 15.33 -20.76
N ASN A 280 9.35 14.57 -20.37
CA ASN A 280 10.70 15.10 -20.06
C ASN A 280 10.76 16.16 -18.96
N LEU A 281 9.72 16.28 -18.11
CA LEU A 281 9.73 17.18 -16.95
C LEU A 281 10.44 16.58 -15.71
N SER A 282 10.73 15.28 -15.73
CA SER A 282 11.51 14.58 -14.73
C SER A 282 12.88 14.20 -15.28
N ARG A 283 13.93 14.92 -14.88
CA ARG A 283 15.30 14.73 -15.37
C ARG A 283 16.31 14.72 -14.24
N THR A 284 17.39 13.96 -14.41
CA THR A 284 18.62 14.17 -13.67
C THR A 284 19.44 15.19 -14.46
N LEU A 285 19.87 16.27 -13.79
CA LEU A 285 20.68 17.32 -14.37
C LEU A 285 22.16 17.07 -14.02
N ASP A 286 22.97 18.11 -13.98
CA ASP A 286 24.41 18.00 -13.78
C ASP A 286 24.79 17.48 -12.38
N GLU A 287 25.89 16.75 -12.36
CA GLU A 287 26.65 16.48 -11.13
C GLU A 287 27.42 17.73 -10.74
N VAL A 288 27.51 17.95 -9.44
CA VAL A 288 28.13 19.15 -8.88
C VAL A 288 29.24 18.71 -7.95
N GLN A 289 30.42 19.29 -8.13
CA GLN A 289 31.52 19.19 -7.18
C GLN A 289 32.16 20.56 -6.99
N LEU A 290 32.26 21.01 -5.74
CA LEU A 290 32.94 22.27 -5.40
C LEU A 290 33.64 22.16 -4.04
N THR A 291 34.67 22.99 -3.87
CA THR A 291 35.37 23.14 -2.59
C THR A 291 34.90 24.42 -1.92
N LEU A 292 34.52 24.35 -0.65
CA LEU A 292 34.07 25.53 0.09
C LEU A 292 35.23 26.50 0.39
N ASP A 293 34.91 27.79 0.37
CA ASP A 293 35.87 28.87 0.63
C ASP A 293 36.34 28.92 2.10
N ASP A 294 37.20 29.90 2.43
CA ASP A 294 37.75 30.10 3.77
C ASP A 294 36.69 30.32 4.86
N LYS A 295 35.45 30.68 4.47
CA LYS A 295 34.30 30.90 5.35
C LYS A 295 33.32 29.73 5.32
N GLY A 296 33.65 28.63 4.66
CA GLY A 296 32.79 27.45 4.51
C GLY A 296 31.60 27.73 3.58
N ARG A 297 31.77 28.60 2.57
CA ARG A 297 30.69 28.99 1.65
C ARG A 297 30.97 28.54 0.22
N GLY A 298 29.89 28.34 -0.52
CA GLY A 298 29.91 28.03 -1.95
C GLY A 298 28.58 28.40 -2.61
N GLU A 299 28.56 28.32 -3.93
CA GLU A 299 27.37 28.50 -4.75
C GLU A 299 27.30 27.36 -5.77
N VAL A 300 26.12 26.78 -5.91
CA VAL A 300 25.79 25.82 -6.96
C VAL A 300 24.79 26.49 -7.87
N SER A 301 25.06 26.51 -9.18
CA SER A 301 24.12 27.04 -10.15
C SER A 301 23.89 26.10 -11.32
N THR A 302 22.74 26.26 -11.96
CA THR A 302 22.40 25.60 -13.22
C THR A 302 21.68 26.58 -14.12
N GLU A 303 22.08 26.61 -15.38
CA GLU A 303 21.38 27.38 -16.40
C GLU A 303 20.02 26.73 -16.71
N SER A 304 19.09 27.55 -17.22
CA SER A 304 17.76 27.07 -17.56
C SER A 304 17.77 26.12 -18.78
N GLN A 305 17.25 24.92 -18.55
CA GLN A 305 16.97 23.89 -19.57
C GLN A 305 15.46 23.61 -19.75
N TRP A 306 14.61 24.57 -19.33
CA TRP A 306 13.14 24.45 -19.27
C TRP A 306 12.45 25.75 -19.70
N LYS A 307 13.09 26.54 -20.55
CA LYS A 307 12.62 27.87 -20.99
C LYS A 307 11.21 27.84 -21.59
N GLU A 308 10.85 26.75 -22.25
CA GLU A 308 9.56 26.54 -22.93
C GLU A 308 8.52 25.80 -22.06
N THR A 309 8.75 25.71 -20.75
CA THR A 309 7.79 25.03 -19.87
C THR A 309 6.48 25.81 -19.77
N HIS A 310 5.37 25.11 -19.85
CA HIS A 310 4.02 25.62 -19.55
C HIS A 310 3.50 25.14 -18.20
N SER A 311 4.31 24.38 -17.46
CA SER A 311 4.00 23.81 -16.16
C SER A 311 4.95 24.35 -15.08
N PRO A 312 4.51 24.48 -13.82
CA PRO A 312 5.41 24.73 -12.71
C PRO A 312 6.35 23.54 -12.50
N LEU A 313 7.62 23.86 -12.28
CA LEU A 313 8.69 22.89 -12.06
C LEU A 313 9.40 23.19 -10.75
N GLN A 314 10.19 22.23 -10.30
CA GLN A 314 11.07 22.37 -9.17
C GLN A 314 12.45 21.81 -9.53
N VAL A 315 13.48 22.63 -9.30
CA VAL A 315 14.86 22.16 -9.28
C VAL A 315 15.22 21.78 -7.86
N ILE A 316 15.73 20.57 -7.69
CA ILE A 316 16.10 19.99 -6.40
C ILE A 316 17.62 19.81 -6.41
N PHE A 317 18.30 20.42 -5.45
CA PHE A 317 19.71 20.17 -5.19
C PHE A 317 19.86 19.22 -4.00
N GLN A 318 20.46 18.05 -4.23
CA GLN A 318 20.87 17.13 -3.18
C GLN A 318 22.40 17.16 -3.05
N GLY A 319 22.89 17.76 -1.96
CA GLY A 319 24.32 17.98 -1.73
C GLY A 319 24.83 17.23 -0.49
N SER A 320 26.04 16.70 -0.59
CA SER A 320 26.77 15.93 0.41
C SER A 320 28.11 16.61 0.69
N LEU A 321 28.29 17.15 1.89
CA LEU A 321 29.54 17.78 2.31
C LEU A 321 30.44 16.74 2.99
N LEU A 322 31.65 16.54 2.46
CA LEU A 322 32.58 15.51 2.90
C LEU A 322 33.45 16.00 4.06
N GLU A 323 33.40 15.30 5.20
CA GLU A 323 34.40 15.46 6.27
C GLU A 323 35.74 14.84 5.84
N SER A 324 36.87 15.32 6.38
CA SER A 324 38.20 14.71 6.17
C SER A 324 38.26 13.21 6.52
N GLY A 325 37.36 12.74 7.38
CA GLY A 325 37.19 11.33 7.76
C GLY A 325 36.32 10.50 6.81
N GLY A 326 35.84 11.08 5.70
CA GLY A 326 35.19 10.37 4.60
C GLY A 326 33.67 10.19 4.68
N ARG A 327 33.01 10.50 5.81
CA ARG A 327 31.53 10.41 5.91
C ARG A 327 30.88 11.76 5.50
N PRO A 328 29.90 11.77 4.58
CA PRO A 328 29.19 12.99 4.18
C PRO A 328 28.11 13.39 5.17
N VAL A 329 27.80 14.69 5.23
CA VAL A 329 26.49 15.19 5.68
C VAL A 329 25.67 15.59 4.45
N THR A 330 24.51 14.97 4.26
CA THR A 330 23.66 15.20 3.09
C THR A 330 22.46 16.08 3.45
N ARG A 331 22.15 17.04 2.59
CA ARG A 331 20.97 17.92 2.69
C ARG A 331 20.35 18.12 1.31
N ARG A 332 19.11 18.60 1.30
CA ARG A 332 18.34 18.93 0.10
C ARG A 332 17.84 20.37 0.17
N ALA A 333 17.90 21.08 -0.95
CA ALA A 333 17.23 22.35 -1.15
C ALA A 333 16.43 22.33 -2.45
N GLU A 334 15.44 23.20 -2.54
CA GLU A 334 14.49 23.23 -3.64
C GLU A 334 14.28 24.66 -4.13
N GLN A 335 14.13 24.81 -5.44
CA GLN A 335 13.80 26.07 -6.09
C GLN A 335 12.59 25.86 -7.00
N ALA A 336 11.49 26.56 -6.72
CA ALA A 336 10.32 26.56 -7.57
C ALA A 336 10.54 27.42 -8.83
N ILE A 337 9.97 26.98 -9.94
CA ILE A 337 10.02 27.66 -11.25
C ILE A 337 8.62 27.72 -11.80
N TRP A 338 8.14 28.93 -12.08
CA TRP A 338 6.77 29.18 -12.51
C TRP A 338 6.75 29.75 -13.93
N PRO A 339 5.96 29.17 -14.85
CA PRO A 339 5.89 29.64 -16.24
C PRO A 339 5.20 31.00 -16.39
N ALA A 340 4.45 31.44 -15.38
CA ALA A 340 3.77 32.73 -15.31
C ALA A 340 3.45 33.13 -13.87
N ASP A 341 3.08 34.39 -13.64
CA ASP A 341 2.78 34.93 -12.29
C ASP A 341 1.57 34.28 -11.61
N ALA A 342 0.66 33.69 -12.38
CA ALA A 342 -0.50 32.96 -11.88
C ALA A 342 -0.78 31.74 -12.76
N LEU A 343 -1.23 30.65 -12.13
CA LEU A 343 -1.40 29.35 -12.76
C LEU A 343 -2.83 28.84 -12.56
N PRO A 344 -3.43 28.14 -13.55
CA PRO A 344 -4.67 27.40 -13.33
C PRO A 344 -4.39 26.22 -12.38
N GLY A 345 -5.31 25.93 -11.47
CA GLY A 345 -5.25 24.75 -10.58
C GLY A 345 -6.54 23.95 -10.68
N ILE A 346 -6.43 22.62 -10.61
CA ILE A 346 -7.57 21.69 -10.74
C ILE A 346 -7.67 20.83 -9.48
N ARG A 347 -8.87 20.69 -8.92
CA ARG A 347 -9.14 19.73 -7.85
C ARG A 347 -10.37 18.88 -8.18
N PRO A 348 -10.23 17.55 -8.32
CA PRO A 348 -11.37 16.65 -8.41
C PRO A 348 -12.29 16.74 -7.19
N GLN A 349 -13.62 16.71 -7.39
CA GLN A 349 -14.61 16.65 -6.30
C GLN A 349 -15.01 15.22 -5.93
N PHE A 350 -14.21 14.24 -6.33
CA PHE A 350 -14.38 12.83 -6.06
C PHE A 350 -13.09 12.25 -5.49
N ALA A 351 -13.22 11.16 -4.72
CA ALA A 351 -12.12 10.61 -3.96
C ALA A 351 -11.08 9.92 -4.86
N SER A 352 -9.81 10.02 -4.46
CA SER A 352 -8.79 9.11 -4.98
C SER A 352 -8.91 7.75 -4.33
N LYS A 353 -8.82 6.69 -5.13
CA LYS A 353 -8.69 5.31 -4.67
C LYS A 353 -7.27 4.81 -4.90
N SER A 354 -6.83 3.89 -4.04
CA SER A 354 -5.57 3.17 -4.24
C SER A 354 -5.80 2.10 -5.31
N VAL A 355 -5.07 2.18 -6.42
CA VAL A 355 -5.10 1.23 -7.52
C VAL A 355 -3.75 0.52 -7.58
N TYR A 356 -3.77 -0.81 -7.53
CA TYR A 356 -2.56 -1.62 -7.68
C TYR A 356 -2.16 -1.72 -9.15
N ASP A 357 -0.90 -1.38 -9.45
CA ASP A 357 -0.29 -1.52 -10.77
C ASP A 357 0.70 -2.70 -10.76
N TYR A 358 0.25 -3.84 -11.29
CA TYR A 358 1.03 -5.07 -11.38
C TYR A 358 2.28 -4.95 -12.29
N ARG A 359 2.34 -3.94 -13.18
CA ARG A 359 3.52 -3.73 -14.04
C ARG A 359 4.70 -3.15 -13.25
N THR A 360 4.38 -2.36 -12.23
CA THR A 360 5.36 -1.66 -11.40
C THR A 360 5.44 -2.22 -9.98
N ASP A 361 4.62 -3.23 -9.66
CA ASP A 361 4.46 -3.81 -8.33
C ASP A 361 4.24 -2.72 -7.27
N SER A 362 3.38 -1.75 -7.59
CA SER A 362 3.19 -0.55 -6.78
C SER A 362 1.73 -0.13 -6.71
N THR A 363 1.34 0.54 -5.62
CA THR A 363 -0.01 1.10 -5.46
C THR A 363 0.02 2.59 -5.74
N VAL A 364 -0.78 3.03 -6.70
CA VAL A 364 -0.89 4.45 -7.08
C VAL A 364 -2.27 4.97 -6.67
N LYS A 365 -2.32 6.16 -6.07
CA LYS A 365 -3.60 6.83 -5.80
C LYS A 365 -4.07 7.54 -7.06
N GLN A 366 -5.28 7.23 -7.51
CA GLN A 366 -5.88 7.85 -8.69
C GLN A 366 -7.29 8.36 -8.37
N PRO A 367 -7.69 9.56 -8.82
CA PRO A 367 -9.08 10.01 -8.76
C PRO A 367 -10.01 9.08 -9.55
N ILE A 368 -11.07 8.57 -8.92
CA ILE A 368 -12.06 7.67 -9.56
C ILE A 368 -13.48 8.21 -9.36
N VAL A 369 -14.25 8.22 -10.43
CA VAL A 369 -15.66 8.61 -10.46
C VAL A 369 -16.50 7.47 -11.06
N ASP A 370 -17.77 7.35 -10.69
CA ASP A 370 -18.63 6.26 -11.19
C ASP A 370 -18.91 6.40 -12.70
N GLU A 371 -19.07 5.26 -13.38
CA GLU A 371 -19.45 5.23 -14.80
C GLU A 371 -20.84 5.85 -15.01
N GLY A 372 -21.01 6.62 -16.09
CA GLY A 372 -22.29 7.24 -16.42
C GLY A 372 -22.68 8.37 -15.47
N SER A 373 -21.76 8.77 -14.58
CA SER A 373 -21.94 9.89 -13.67
C SER A 373 -21.33 11.19 -14.23
N ASN A 374 -21.41 12.25 -13.44
CA ASN A 374 -20.83 13.55 -13.75
C ASN A 374 -19.53 13.76 -12.97
N ALA A 375 -18.40 13.85 -13.68
CA ALA A 375 -17.10 14.18 -13.10
C ALA A 375 -17.01 15.68 -12.83
N ALA A 376 -17.07 16.07 -11.55
CA ALA A 376 -17.03 17.47 -11.11
C ALA A 376 -15.63 17.87 -10.60
N PHE A 377 -15.23 19.10 -10.91
CA PHE A 377 -13.92 19.67 -10.55
C PHE A 377 -14.06 21.12 -10.09
N ASP A 378 -13.27 21.47 -9.08
CA ASP A 378 -13.00 22.87 -8.72
C ASP A 378 -11.82 23.40 -9.55
N ILE A 379 -11.97 24.59 -10.13
CA ILE A 379 -10.96 25.29 -10.91
C ILE A 379 -10.61 26.62 -10.23
N VAL A 380 -9.32 26.90 -10.10
CA VAL A 380 -8.80 28.17 -9.57
C VAL A 380 -7.76 28.74 -10.52
N TYR A 381 -7.47 30.04 -10.38
CA TYR A 381 -6.35 30.70 -11.01
C TYR A 381 -5.64 31.54 -9.95
N SER A 382 -4.42 31.18 -9.57
CA SER A 382 -3.77 31.74 -8.37
C SER A 382 -2.29 32.03 -8.56
N ASP A 383 -1.79 33.00 -7.80
CA ASP A 383 -0.35 33.22 -7.64
C ASP A 383 0.29 32.23 -6.65
N ALA A 384 1.61 32.33 -6.48
CA ALA A 384 2.40 31.43 -5.63
C ALA A 384 2.08 31.55 -4.13
N GLN A 385 1.43 32.64 -3.71
CA GLN A 385 0.98 32.85 -2.34
C GLN A 385 -0.44 32.30 -2.11
N GLY A 386 -1.11 31.85 -3.17
CA GLY A 386 -2.48 31.33 -3.12
C GLY A 386 -3.57 32.39 -3.21
N VAL A 387 -3.23 33.62 -3.60
CA VAL A 387 -4.23 34.66 -3.89
C VAL A 387 -4.86 34.35 -5.24
N LYS A 388 -6.17 34.12 -5.26
CA LYS A 388 -6.91 33.79 -6.48
C LYS A 388 -7.18 35.05 -7.29
N LYS A 389 -6.72 35.07 -8.53
CA LYS A 389 -6.82 36.22 -9.44
C LYS A 389 -8.02 36.08 -10.36
N ALA A 390 -8.53 37.21 -10.83
CA ALA A 390 -9.48 37.22 -11.92
C ALA A 390 -8.80 36.78 -13.23
N VAL A 391 -9.50 36.03 -14.07
CA VAL A 391 -9.06 35.61 -15.39
C VAL A 391 -10.27 35.41 -16.29
N SER A 392 -10.16 35.80 -17.56
CA SER A 392 -11.14 35.49 -18.58
C SER A 392 -10.52 34.60 -19.64
N GLY A 393 -11.27 33.65 -20.16
CA GLY A 393 -10.82 32.79 -21.26
C GLY A 393 -10.03 31.55 -20.84
N LEU A 394 -10.24 30.98 -19.65
CA LEU A 394 -9.69 29.65 -19.35
C LEU A 394 -10.34 28.62 -20.29
N GLN A 395 -9.53 27.87 -21.03
CA GLN A 395 -10.01 26.78 -21.87
C GLN A 395 -10.00 25.50 -21.05
N VAL A 396 -11.17 24.93 -20.78
CA VAL A 396 -11.35 23.69 -20.03
C VAL A 396 -11.74 22.59 -21.01
N ARG A 397 -10.93 21.54 -21.09
CA ARG A 397 -11.14 20.39 -21.97
C ARG A 397 -11.27 19.11 -21.18
N LEU A 398 -12.29 18.32 -21.49
CA LEU A 398 -12.35 16.92 -21.10
C LEU A 398 -11.79 16.09 -22.26
N ILE A 399 -10.69 15.39 -22.01
CA ILE A 399 -10.00 14.55 -22.97
C ILE A 399 -10.16 13.09 -22.53
N ARG A 400 -10.68 12.22 -23.41
CA ARG A 400 -10.68 10.77 -23.21
C ARG A 400 -9.36 10.22 -23.75
N GLU A 401 -8.56 9.60 -22.87
CA GLU A 401 -7.30 8.96 -23.23
C GLU A 401 -7.58 7.50 -23.61
N ARG A 402 -7.97 7.27 -24.86
CA ARG A 402 -8.35 5.95 -25.36
C ARG A 402 -7.11 5.16 -25.77
N ARG A 403 -6.98 3.94 -25.25
CA ARG A 403 -5.93 2.99 -25.66
C ARG A 403 -6.54 1.86 -26.48
N ASP A 404 -6.06 1.69 -27.71
CA ASP A 404 -6.41 0.58 -28.59
C ASP A 404 -5.28 -0.47 -28.51
N TYR A 405 -5.52 -1.59 -27.81
CA TYR A 405 -4.50 -2.64 -27.57
C TYR A 405 -4.39 -3.61 -28.76
N TYR A 406 -3.17 -4.05 -29.06
CA TYR A 406 -2.88 -5.08 -30.06
C TYR A 406 -1.71 -5.97 -29.59
N TRP A 407 -1.60 -7.16 -30.17
CA TRP A 407 -0.52 -8.10 -29.87
C TRP A 407 0.49 -8.15 -31.01
N ASN A 408 1.77 -8.02 -30.68
CA ASN A 408 2.88 -8.19 -31.62
C ASN A 408 3.72 -9.41 -31.22
N TRP A 409 4.29 -10.13 -32.18
CA TRP A 409 5.16 -11.28 -31.91
C TRP A 409 6.56 -11.02 -32.47
N SER A 410 7.60 -11.34 -31.68
CA SER A 410 9.00 -11.38 -32.12
C SER A 410 9.68 -12.68 -31.69
N GLU A 411 10.72 -13.10 -32.44
CA GLU A 411 11.48 -14.32 -32.13
C GLU A 411 12.25 -14.23 -30.80
N ASP A 412 12.70 -13.03 -30.43
CA ASP A 412 13.51 -12.81 -29.22
C ASP A 412 12.66 -12.64 -27.95
N GLU A 413 11.48 -12.01 -28.06
CA GLU A 413 10.68 -11.58 -26.89
C GLU A 413 9.30 -12.23 -26.82
N GLY A 414 8.92 -13.03 -27.84
CA GLY A 414 7.64 -13.72 -27.90
C GLY A 414 6.44 -12.78 -28.15
N TRP A 415 5.27 -13.13 -27.62
CA TRP A 415 4.06 -12.29 -27.73
C TRP A 415 4.12 -11.11 -26.75
N GLN A 416 3.97 -9.90 -27.27
CA GLN A 416 3.94 -8.66 -26.51
C GLN A 416 2.63 -7.92 -26.73
N SER A 417 2.03 -7.44 -25.65
CA SER A 417 0.90 -6.52 -25.72
C SER A 417 1.43 -5.10 -25.93
N GLN A 418 0.96 -4.46 -26.99
CA GLN A 418 1.22 -3.08 -27.35
C GLN A 418 -0.09 -2.31 -27.38
N PHE A 419 -0.04 -0.97 -27.40
CA PHE A 419 -1.22 -0.15 -27.58
C PHE A 419 -0.91 1.14 -28.31
N ASP A 420 -1.88 1.60 -29.08
CA ASP A 420 -1.92 2.98 -29.58
C ASP A 420 -2.76 3.82 -28.63
N GLN A 421 -2.25 4.99 -28.22
CA GLN A 421 -3.03 5.96 -27.45
C GLN A 421 -3.58 7.05 -28.37
N LYS A 422 -4.86 7.38 -28.19
CA LYS A 422 -5.56 8.49 -28.85
C LYS A 422 -6.21 9.38 -27.81
N ASP A 423 -5.92 10.67 -27.89
CA ASP A 423 -6.54 11.69 -27.06
C ASP A 423 -7.74 12.27 -27.82
N LEU A 424 -8.95 12.04 -27.31
CA LEU A 424 -10.21 12.49 -27.91
C LEU A 424 -10.79 13.62 -27.07
N ILE A 425 -10.97 14.81 -27.65
CA ILE A 425 -11.64 15.92 -26.96
C ILE A 425 -13.15 15.63 -26.96
N GLU A 426 -13.67 15.21 -25.81
CA GLU A 426 -15.10 14.88 -25.63
C GLU A 426 -15.92 16.14 -25.30
N ASN A 427 -15.29 17.11 -24.64
CA ASN A 427 -15.92 18.38 -24.32
C ASN A 427 -14.90 19.51 -24.20
N GLU A 428 -15.32 20.72 -24.56
CA GLU A 428 -14.54 21.94 -24.40
C GLU A 428 -15.47 23.09 -24.02
N GLN A 429 -15.07 23.86 -23.01
CA GLN A 429 -15.78 25.08 -22.61
C GLN A 429 -14.82 26.17 -22.16
N THR A 430 -15.28 27.42 -22.20
CA THR A 430 -14.55 28.56 -21.66
C THR A 430 -15.06 28.90 -20.26
N LEU A 431 -14.15 29.22 -19.34
CA LEU A 431 -14.46 29.62 -17.97
C LEU A 431 -13.80 30.97 -17.64
N ASP A 432 -14.60 31.89 -17.12
CA ASP A 432 -14.14 33.15 -16.55
C ASP A 432 -14.25 33.08 -15.03
N LEU A 433 -13.23 33.53 -14.31
CA LEU A 433 -13.19 33.59 -12.86
C LEU A 433 -12.97 35.03 -12.40
N LYS A 434 -13.72 35.46 -11.39
CA LYS A 434 -13.45 36.70 -10.66
C LYS A 434 -12.34 36.48 -9.64
N ALA A 435 -11.80 37.58 -9.11
CA ALA A 435 -10.88 37.50 -7.98
C ALA A 435 -11.54 36.76 -6.80
N ASP A 436 -10.77 35.95 -6.08
CA ASP A 436 -11.22 35.10 -4.97
C ASP A 436 -12.23 33.99 -5.34
N GLU A 437 -12.59 33.83 -6.61
CA GLU A 437 -13.53 32.82 -7.08
C GLU A 437 -12.90 31.44 -7.24
N THR A 438 -13.69 30.40 -7.01
CA THR A 438 -13.37 29.01 -7.38
C THR A 438 -14.49 28.53 -8.29
N GLY A 439 -14.16 28.37 -9.57
CA GLY A 439 -15.11 27.89 -10.56
C GLY A 439 -15.38 26.41 -10.38
N LYS A 440 -16.52 25.96 -10.88
CA LYS A 440 -16.90 24.55 -10.92
C LYS A 440 -17.25 24.15 -12.33
N VAL A 441 -16.68 23.04 -12.76
CA VAL A 441 -17.00 22.41 -14.04
C VAL A 441 -17.41 20.96 -13.81
N SER A 442 -18.30 20.46 -14.64
CA SER A 442 -18.83 19.11 -14.52
C SER A 442 -19.11 18.55 -15.89
N PHE A 443 -18.71 17.30 -16.13
CA PHE A 443 -18.87 16.65 -17.43
C PHE A 443 -19.46 15.24 -17.26
N PRO A 444 -20.40 14.83 -18.12
CA PRO A 444 -20.81 13.44 -18.17
C PRO A 444 -19.66 12.59 -18.68
N VAL A 445 -19.41 11.45 -18.03
CA VAL A 445 -18.33 10.53 -18.39
C VAL A 445 -18.85 9.11 -18.60
N GLU A 446 -18.35 8.47 -19.64
CA GLU A 446 -18.53 7.05 -19.86
C GLU A 446 -17.39 6.28 -19.19
N TRP A 447 -17.41 4.95 -19.29
CA TRP A 447 -16.31 4.12 -18.84
C TRP A 447 -14.99 4.46 -19.55
N GLY A 448 -13.91 4.70 -18.80
CA GLY A 448 -12.55 4.81 -19.36
C GLY A 448 -11.61 5.77 -18.63
N ALA A 449 -10.42 5.95 -19.22
CA ALA A 449 -9.42 6.92 -18.77
C ALA A 449 -9.70 8.31 -19.35
N TYR A 450 -9.62 9.31 -18.49
CA TYR A 450 -9.83 10.71 -18.84
C TYR A 450 -8.73 11.60 -18.27
N ARG A 451 -8.52 12.73 -18.93
CA ARG A 451 -7.70 13.84 -18.49
C ARG A 451 -8.53 15.12 -18.59
N LEU A 452 -8.70 15.82 -17.47
CA LEU A 452 -9.19 17.19 -17.50
C LEU A 452 -8.00 18.11 -17.70
N GLU A 453 -8.05 18.99 -18.70
CA GLU A 453 -7.02 19.98 -18.99
C GLU A 453 -7.61 21.38 -18.87
N VAL A 454 -6.88 22.29 -18.24
CA VAL A 454 -7.19 23.71 -18.14
C VAL A 454 -6.00 24.50 -18.65
N LYS A 455 -6.19 25.19 -19.77
CA LYS A 455 -5.21 26.11 -20.36
C LYS A 455 -5.61 27.56 -20.09
N ALA A 456 -4.67 28.33 -19.54
CA ALA A 456 -4.85 29.75 -19.28
C ALA A 456 -4.39 30.62 -20.46
N PRO A 457 -4.85 31.89 -20.56
CA PRO A 457 -4.44 32.82 -21.63
C PRO A 457 -2.94 33.15 -21.67
N ASN A 458 -2.24 32.93 -20.56
CA ASN A 458 -0.79 33.07 -20.45
C ASN A 458 -0.02 31.80 -20.88
N GLU A 459 -0.72 30.86 -21.53
CA GLU A 459 -0.21 29.56 -21.98
C GLU A 459 0.15 28.58 -20.84
N ALA A 460 -0.07 28.92 -19.56
CA ALA A 460 0.09 27.96 -18.48
C ALA A 460 -0.97 26.86 -18.57
N VAL A 461 -0.56 25.61 -18.38
CA VAL A 461 -1.44 24.44 -18.48
C VAL A 461 -1.43 23.68 -17.17
N SER A 462 -2.63 23.31 -16.72
CA SER A 462 -2.81 22.31 -15.67
C SER A 462 -3.68 21.18 -16.16
N SER A 463 -3.38 19.94 -15.78
CA SER A 463 -4.23 18.80 -16.14
C SER A 463 -4.22 17.72 -15.06
N VAL A 464 -5.34 17.02 -14.88
CA VAL A 464 -5.50 15.92 -13.91
C VAL A 464 -6.05 14.69 -14.62
N ARG A 465 -5.41 13.54 -14.45
CA ARG A 465 -5.92 12.26 -14.92
C ARG A 465 -6.87 11.66 -13.89
N PHE A 466 -7.94 11.07 -14.39
CA PHE A 466 -8.90 10.33 -13.58
C PHE A 466 -9.47 9.16 -14.37
N TRP A 467 -10.07 8.22 -13.65
CA TRP A 467 -10.77 7.09 -14.26
C TRP A 467 -12.27 7.21 -14.00
N ALA A 468 -13.07 7.00 -15.04
CA ALA A 468 -14.52 6.93 -14.96
C ALA A 468 -14.99 5.49 -15.09
N GLY A 469 -15.79 5.06 -14.13
CA GLY A 469 -16.19 3.68 -13.98
C GLY A 469 -15.11 2.82 -13.38
N TYR A 470 -15.07 1.61 -13.88
CA TYR A 470 -14.30 0.52 -13.33
C TYR A 470 -12.98 0.42 -14.09
N SER A 471 -11.79 0.71 -13.54
CA SER A 471 -10.58 0.39 -14.31
C SER A 471 -10.57 -1.10 -14.57
N TRP A 472 -10.13 -1.59 -15.74
CA TRP A 472 -9.85 -3.02 -15.91
C TRP A 472 -9.02 -3.53 -14.72
N GLN A 473 -8.12 -2.67 -14.22
CA GLN A 473 -7.30 -2.90 -13.04
C GLN A 473 -8.07 -2.94 -11.70
N ASP A 474 -9.33 -2.52 -11.66
CA ASP A 474 -9.93 -2.10 -10.40
C ASP A 474 -10.61 -3.23 -9.63
N ASN A 475 -10.88 -4.47 -10.12
CA ASN A 475 -11.65 -5.54 -9.38
C ASN A 475 -11.96 -6.78 -10.25
N SER A 476 -11.02 -7.26 -11.07
CA SER A 476 -11.11 -8.65 -11.56
C SER A 476 -9.83 -9.24 -12.14
N ASP A 477 -8.74 -8.51 -12.27
CA ASP A 477 -7.84 -8.78 -13.39
C ASP A 477 -8.62 -8.94 -14.73
N GLY A 478 -9.74 -8.21 -14.92
CA GLY A 478 -10.41 -8.06 -16.23
C GLY A 478 -11.55 -9.01 -16.61
N SER A 479 -12.43 -9.42 -15.71
CA SER A 479 -13.59 -10.24 -16.10
C SER A 479 -14.86 -9.45 -16.42
N GLY A 480 -15.02 -8.18 -15.99
CA GLY A 480 -16.17 -7.35 -16.36
C GLY A 480 -17.54 -8.04 -16.23
N ALA A 481 -17.62 -9.04 -15.36
CA ALA A 481 -18.76 -9.91 -15.18
C ALA A 481 -19.26 -9.68 -13.77
N VAL A 482 -20.55 -9.37 -13.64
CA VAL A 482 -21.28 -9.70 -12.42
C VAL A 482 -21.08 -11.19 -12.21
N ARG A 483 -20.15 -11.50 -11.32
CA ARG A 483 -19.88 -12.85 -10.88
C ARG A 483 -21.11 -13.27 -10.05
N PRO A 484 -21.91 -14.26 -10.50
CA PRO A 484 -23.08 -14.72 -9.74
C PRO A 484 -22.71 -15.19 -8.32
N ASP A 485 -21.42 -15.44 -8.09
CA ASP A 485 -20.78 -15.85 -6.86
C ASP A 485 -20.37 -14.70 -5.91
N ARG A 486 -20.71 -13.42 -6.20
CA ARG A 486 -20.36 -12.29 -5.31
C ARG A 486 -21.55 -11.56 -4.69
N VAL A 487 -21.46 -11.33 -3.40
CA VAL A 487 -22.37 -10.48 -2.62
C VAL A 487 -21.62 -9.21 -2.21
N THR A 488 -22.15 -8.04 -2.57
CA THR A 488 -21.52 -6.76 -2.20
C THR A 488 -21.87 -6.42 -0.76
N LEU A 489 -20.84 -6.18 0.06
CA LEU A 489 -20.95 -5.86 1.47
C LEU A 489 -20.42 -4.45 1.76
N LYS A 490 -21.16 -3.65 2.52
CA LYS A 490 -20.72 -2.32 2.98
C LYS A 490 -21.04 -2.11 4.45
N LEU A 491 -20.02 -1.79 5.23
CA LEU A 491 -20.14 -1.35 6.61
C LEU A 491 -20.48 0.15 6.67
N ASP A 492 -21.26 0.57 7.66
CA ASP A 492 -21.64 1.97 7.84
C ASP A 492 -20.51 2.84 8.39
N LYS A 493 -19.52 2.23 9.07
CA LYS A 493 -18.35 2.90 9.64
C LYS A 493 -17.07 2.11 9.36
N ALA A 494 -15.94 2.82 9.36
CA ALA A 494 -14.61 2.24 9.21
C ALA A 494 -14.09 1.54 10.49
N SER A 495 -14.60 1.92 11.67
CA SER A 495 -14.25 1.30 12.94
C SER A 495 -15.40 1.43 13.94
N TYR A 496 -15.42 0.55 14.94
CA TYR A 496 -16.47 0.45 15.95
C TYR A 496 -15.83 0.43 17.35
N ARG A 497 -16.46 1.10 18.30
CA ARG A 497 -16.12 1.02 19.73
C ARG A 497 -16.96 -0.06 20.42
N PRO A 498 -16.52 -0.59 21.57
CA PRO A 498 -17.36 -1.47 22.38
C PRO A 498 -18.73 -0.84 22.66
N GLY A 499 -19.80 -1.57 22.35
CA GLY A 499 -21.19 -1.11 22.47
C GLY A 499 -21.79 -0.48 21.21
N ASP A 500 -21.00 -0.22 20.16
CA ASP A 500 -21.53 0.23 18.87
C ASP A 500 -22.32 -0.88 18.17
N THR A 501 -23.39 -0.49 17.46
CA THR A 501 -24.13 -1.38 16.56
C THR A 501 -23.52 -1.32 15.16
N ILE A 502 -23.12 -2.47 14.62
CA ILE A 502 -22.64 -2.62 13.25
C ILE A 502 -23.85 -2.65 12.30
N LYS A 503 -23.88 -1.77 11.29
CA LYS A 503 -24.87 -1.85 10.22
C LYS A 503 -24.18 -2.33 8.95
N LEU A 504 -24.47 -3.58 8.59
CA LEU A 504 -24.02 -4.20 7.36
C LEU A 504 -25.08 -4.03 6.27
N HIS A 505 -24.72 -3.35 5.19
CA HIS A 505 -25.52 -3.33 3.98
C HIS A 505 -25.08 -4.47 3.06
N ILE A 506 -26.03 -5.31 2.66
CA ILE A 506 -25.82 -6.46 1.79
C ILE A 506 -26.60 -6.21 0.50
N ALA A 507 -25.90 -6.13 -0.63
CA ALA A 507 -26.51 -6.08 -1.95
C ALA A 507 -26.26 -7.42 -2.65
N ALA A 508 -27.28 -8.28 -2.61
CA ALA A 508 -27.25 -9.59 -3.26
C ALA A 508 -27.57 -9.45 -4.76
N PRO A 509 -26.82 -10.11 -5.66
CA PRO A 509 -27.05 -10.06 -7.10
C PRO A 509 -28.33 -10.82 -7.50
N THR A 510 -28.76 -11.78 -6.67
CA THR A 510 -29.96 -12.61 -6.87
C THR A 510 -30.63 -12.88 -5.53
N ALA A 511 -31.91 -13.26 -5.55
CA ALA A 511 -32.59 -13.74 -4.35
C ALA A 511 -32.04 -15.11 -3.94
N GLY A 512 -31.72 -15.28 -2.67
CA GLY A 512 -31.18 -16.53 -2.13
C GLY A 512 -31.07 -16.49 -0.61
N LYS A 513 -30.71 -17.63 -0.01
CA LYS A 513 -30.38 -17.73 1.41
C LYS A 513 -28.87 -17.68 1.60
N GLY A 514 -28.45 -17.16 2.74
CA GLY A 514 -27.04 -17.04 3.08
C GLY A 514 -26.82 -16.98 4.57
N TYR A 515 -25.55 -16.93 4.97
CA TYR A 515 -25.16 -16.62 6.32
C TYR A 515 -24.11 -15.50 6.31
N ALA A 516 -24.22 -14.61 7.28
CA ALA A 516 -23.24 -13.56 7.55
C ALA A 516 -22.53 -13.91 8.86
N MET A 517 -21.21 -13.77 8.86
CA MET A 517 -20.40 -14.14 10.00
C MET A 517 -19.47 -13.00 10.41
N VAL A 518 -19.31 -12.84 11.72
CA VAL A 518 -18.24 -12.04 12.31
C VAL A 518 -17.22 -13.01 12.88
N GLU A 519 -15.98 -12.94 12.36
CA GLU A 519 -14.90 -13.86 12.73
C GLU A 519 -13.81 -13.16 13.54
N SER A 520 -13.15 -13.93 14.39
CA SER A 520 -11.93 -13.54 15.12
C SER A 520 -10.81 -14.55 14.82
N SER A 521 -9.59 -14.30 15.32
CA SER A 521 -8.50 -15.28 15.22
C SER A 521 -8.79 -16.62 15.92
N GLU A 522 -9.76 -16.65 16.83
CA GLU A 522 -10.12 -17.81 17.66
C GLU A 522 -11.42 -18.50 17.22
N GLY A 523 -12.03 -18.06 16.12
CA GLY A 523 -13.28 -18.63 15.61
C GLY A 523 -14.37 -17.61 15.32
N PRO A 524 -15.56 -18.10 14.93
CA PRO A 524 -16.73 -17.28 14.69
C PRO A 524 -17.30 -16.72 16.00
N ALA A 525 -17.55 -15.41 16.02
CA ALA A 525 -18.14 -14.69 17.15
C ALA A 525 -19.66 -14.55 17.02
N VAL A 526 -20.15 -14.34 15.79
CA VAL A 526 -21.59 -14.25 15.47
C VAL A 526 -21.84 -14.91 14.12
N VAL A 527 -22.85 -15.76 14.04
CA VAL A 527 -23.37 -16.31 12.78
C VAL A 527 -24.85 -15.91 12.67
N ALA A 528 -25.17 -15.07 11.69
CA ALA A 528 -26.54 -14.70 11.34
C ALA A 528 -26.95 -15.42 10.06
N ARG A 529 -28.15 -15.97 10.00
CA ARG A 529 -28.71 -16.64 8.82
C ARG A 529 -30.00 -15.95 8.41
N ASP A 530 -30.22 -15.85 7.10
CA ASP A 530 -31.44 -15.30 6.48
C ASP A 530 -32.10 -16.35 5.56
#